data_AF-A0A532E9K2-F1
#
_entry.id   AF-A0A532E9K2-F1
#
_cell.length_a   1.000
_cell.length_b   1.000
_cell.length_c   1.000
_cell.angle_alpha   90.00
_cell.angle_beta   90.00
_cell.angle_gamma   90.00
#
_symmetry.space_group_name_H-M   'P 1'
#
loop_
_entity.id
_entity.type
_entity.pdbx_description
1 polymer ?
#
loop_
_entity_poly.entity_id
_entity_poly.type
_entity_poly.pdbx_seq_one_letter_code
_entity_poly.pdbx_strand_id
1 'polypeptide(L)'
;MKPAIRKIVTYIENTLIEGGKEAPKPLRLISVAAVLTNPWAGRGFTDDLSPEIRVIAPVLGELLTREIIAVAGSGEAIEGYGKAAVCGTAGEIEHASALIHTLHFGNHYRRAVGAKTYLA
;
A
#
# COMPACT_ATOMS: atom_id res chain seq x y z
N MET A 1 -6.82 17.58 -8.59
CA MET A 1 -7.41 16.25 -8.90
C MET A 1 -7.45 15.44 -7.59
N LYS A 2 -8.37 14.48 -7.43
CA LYS A 2 -8.40 13.54 -6.29
C LYS A 2 -8.41 12.11 -6.86
N PRO A 3 -7.79 11.11 -6.21
CA PRO A 3 -7.84 9.75 -6.73
C PRO A 3 -9.28 9.24 -6.75
N ALA A 4 -9.71 8.73 -7.91
CA ALA A 4 -11.01 8.11 -8.08
C ALA A 4 -10.97 6.67 -7.54
N ILE A 5 -11.10 6.53 -6.21
CA ILE A 5 -11.08 5.25 -5.50
C ILE A 5 -12.45 4.60 -5.63
N ARG A 6 -12.50 3.41 -6.23
CA ARG A 6 -13.72 2.60 -6.40
C ARG A 6 -14.02 1.73 -5.20
N LYS A 7 -13.00 1.15 -4.57
CA LYS A 7 -13.14 0.33 -3.36
C LYS A 7 -11.87 0.29 -2.53
N ILE A 8 -12.04 0.01 -1.26
CA ILE A 8 -10.98 -0.36 -0.31
C ILE A 8 -11.31 -1.76 0.19
N VAL A 9 -10.29 -2.62 0.30
CA VAL A 9 -10.43 -3.97 0.83
C VAL A 9 -9.38 -4.20 1.91
N THR A 10 -9.81 -4.84 2.99
CA THR A 10 -8.95 -5.26 4.08
C THR A 10 -8.96 -6.78 4.13
N TYR A 11 -7.77 -7.38 4.19
CA TYR A 11 -7.56 -8.81 4.37
C TYR A 11 -6.74 -9.03 5.64
N ILE A 12 -7.18 -9.97 6.47
CA ILE A 12 -6.53 -10.33 7.72
C ILE A 12 -6.39 -11.85 7.73
N GLU A 13 -5.17 -12.32 7.91
CA GLU A 13 -4.84 -13.73 8.03
C GLU A 13 -4.18 -13.98 9.38
N ASN A 14 -4.62 -15.02 10.07
CA ASN A 14 -4.00 -15.49 11.30
C ASN A 14 -3.50 -16.92 11.07
N THR A 15 -2.19 -17.11 11.08
CA THR A 15 -1.55 -18.42 10.98
C THR A 15 -1.37 -18.98 12.39
N LEU A 16 -2.15 -20.03 12.71
CA LEU A 16 -2.15 -20.67 14.03
C LEU A 16 -1.10 -21.78 14.16
N ILE A 17 -0.76 -22.44 13.04
CA ILE A 17 0.16 -23.57 12.98
C ILE A 17 1.07 -23.38 11.77
N GLU A 18 2.39 -23.51 11.97
CA GLU A 18 3.39 -23.41 10.91
C GLU A 18 4.52 -24.42 11.13
N GLY A 19 5.03 -25.02 10.05
CA GLY A 19 5.99 -26.13 10.15
C GLY A 19 5.48 -27.34 10.94
N GLY A 20 4.15 -27.51 11.04
CA GLY A 20 3.51 -28.57 11.83
C GLY A 20 3.47 -28.32 13.34
N LYS A 21 3.81 -27.11 13.81
CA LYS A 21 3.82 -26.75 15.23
C LYS A 21 2.88 -25.56 15.49
N GLU A 22 2.13 -25.63 16.60
CA GLU A 22 1.31 -24.51 17.06
C GLU A 22 2.17 -23.30 17.42
N ALA A 23 1.77 -22.12 16.93
CA ALA A 23 2.46 -20.87 17.19
C ALA A 23 2.06 -20.33 18.58
N PRO A 24 3.01 -20.12 19.52
CA PRO A 24 2.68 -19.56 20.84
C PRO A 24 2.00 -18.18 20.77
N LYS A 25 2.31 -17.43 19.72
CA LYS A 25 1.60 -16.22 19.29
C LYS A 25 1.35 -16.38 17.78
N PRO A 26 0.08 -16.48 17.33
CA PRO A 26 -0.22 -16.59 15.91
C PRO A 26 0.39 -15.45 15.08
N LEU A 27 0.96 -15.78 13.93
CA LEU A 27 1.38 -14.77 12.96
C LEU A 27 0.12 -14.13 12.38
N ARG A 28 0.06 -12.81 12.43
CA ARG A 28 -1.05 -12.04 11.84
C ARG A 28 -0.54 -11.20 10.69
N LEU A 29 -1.01 -11.48 9.48
CA LEU A 29 -0.77 -10.66 8.29
C LEU A 29 -1.99 -9.79 8.01
N ILE A 30 -1.75 -8.49 7.82
CA ILE A 30 -2.79 -7.51 7.49
C ILE A 30 -2.42 -6.88 6.15
N SER A 31 -3.36 -6.85 5.22
CA SER A 31 -3.23 -6.13 3.96
C SER A 31 -4.43 -5.22 3.76
N VAL A 32 -4.18 -3.98 3.36
CA VAL A 32 -5.22 -3.06 2.90
C VAL A 32 -4.86 -2.58 1.50
N ALA A 33 -5.80 -2.69 0.57
CA ALA A 33 -5.62 -2.27 -0.81
C ALA A 33 -6.74 -1.33 -1.26
N ALA A 34 -6.39 -0.32 -2.05
CA ALA A 34 -7.33 0.54 -2.74
C ALA A 34 -7.33 0.22 -4.24
N VAL A 35 -8.52 0.13 -4.83
CA VAL A 35 -8.68 0.03 -6.28
C VAL A 35 -9.17 1.37 -6.80
N LEU A 36 -8.41 1.96 -7.70
CA LEU A 36 -8.66 3.27 -8.27
C LEU A 36 -8.58 3.25 -9.80
N THR A 37 -9.14 4.28 -10.42
CA THR A 37 -8.98 4.52 -11.85
C THR A 37 -7.54 4.90 -12.13
N ASN A 38 -6.88 4.19 -13.07
CA ASN A 38 -5.55 4.56 -13.53
C ASN A 38 -5.65 5.87 -14.34
N PRO A 39 -5.01 6.98 -13.91
CA PRO A 39 -5.14 8.25 -14.61
C PRO A 39 -4.45 8.25 -15.98
N TRP A 40 -3.46 7.38 -16.21
CA TRP A 40 -2.66 7.34 -17.44
C TRP A 40 -3.20 6.35 -18.49
N ALA A 41 -4.13 5.46 -18.10
CA ALA A 41 -4.70 4.49 -19.03
C ALA A 41 -5.37 5.19 -20.23
N GLY A 42 -5.04 4.73 -21.44
CA GLY A 42 -5.58 5.28 -22.69
C GLY A 42 -4.96 6.60 -23.16
N ARG A 43 -3.97 7.16 -22.47
CA ARG A 43 -3.27 8.38 -22.90
C ARG A 43 -2.13 8.14 -23.90
N GLY A 44 -1.81 6.87 -24.18
CA GLY A 44 -0.56 6.51 -24.85
C GLY A 44 0.63 6.63 -23.89
N PHE A 45 1.83 6.79 -24.46
CA PHE A 45 3.05 6.97 -23.67
C PHE A 45 3.01 8.29 -22.89
N THR A 46 3.39 8.25 -21.61
CA THR A 46 3.47 9.45 -20.75
C THR A 46 4.87 9.58 -20.18
N ASP A 47 5.64 10.56 -20.68
CA ASP A 47 7.03 10.81 -20.26
C ASP A 47 7.17 11.22 -18.78
N ASP A 48 6.23 12.02 -18.27
CA ASP A 48 6.26 12.53 -16.89
C ASP A 48 5.02 12.11 -16.10
N LEU A 49 5.19 11.12 -15.22
CA LEU A 49 4.15 10.66 -14.30
C LEU A 49 4.07 11.51 -13.03
N SER A 50 5.03 12.42 -12.80
CA SER A 50 5.15 13.20 -11.56
C SER A 50 3.91 14.00 -11.18
N PRO A 51 3.17 14.64 -12.12
CA PRO A 51 2.01 15.45 -11.78
C PRO A 51 0.93 14.64 -11.04
N GLU A 52 0.55 13.48 -11.56
CA GLU A 52 -0.43 12.61 -10.91
C GLU A 52 0.12 11.93 -9.66
N ILE A 53 1.41 11.55 -9.63
CA ILE A 53 2.06 10.98 -8.43
C ILE A 53 1.90 11.94 -7.25
N ARG A 54 2.23 13.24 -7.43
CA ARG A 54 2.18 14.25 -6.37
C ARG A 54 0.77 14.46 -5.81
N VAL A 55 -0.25 14.15 -6.60
CA VAL A 55 -1.65 14.28 -6.21
C VAL A 55 -2.19 13.01 -5.56
N ILE A 56 -1.87 11.84 -6.12
CA ILE A 56 -2.51 10.56 -5.76
C ILE A 56 -1.76 9.86 -4.63
N ALA A 57 -0.43 9.81 -4.70
CA ALA A 57 0.38 9.00 -3.80
C ALA A 57 0.26 9.40 -2.30
N PRO A 58 0.23 10.69 -1.92
CA PRO A 58 0.01 11.09 -0.52
C PRO A 58 -1.35 10.63 0.01
N VAL A 59 -2.40 10.78 -0.80
CA VAL A 59 -3.76 10.42 -0.41
C VAL A 59 -3.87 8.90 -0.20
N LEU A 60 -3.27 8.10 -1.09
CA LEU A 60 -3.24 6.65 -0.92
C LEU A 60 -2.39 6.22 0.28
N GLY A 61 -1.21 6.82 0.44
CA GLY A 61 -0.29 6.51 1.54
C GLY A 61 -0.94 6.76 2.90
N GLU A 62 -1.56 7.93 3.07
CA GLU A 62 -2.28 8.27 4.30
C GLU A 62 -3.47 7.34 4.55
N LEU A 63 -4.32 7.15 3.53
CA LEU A 63 -5.52 6.32 3.62
C LEU A 63 -5.19 4.90 4.03
N LEU A 64 -4.31 4.22 3.27
CA LEU A 64 -3.99 2.81 3.52
C LEU A 64 -3.26 2.62 4.85
N THR A 65 -2.38 3.57 5.21
CA THR A 65 -1.71 3.55 6.53
C THR A 65 -2.74 3.63 7.64
N ARG A 66 -3.69 4.57 7.58
CA ARG A 66 -4.72 4.74 8.61
C ARG A 66 -5.52 3.45 8.81
N GLU A 67 -5.96 2.83 7.71
CA GLU A 67 -6.74 1.58 7.79
C GLU A 67 -5.92 0.42 8.37
N ILE A 68 -4.66 0.26 7.98
CA ILE A 68 -3.77 -0.76 8.55
C ILE A 68 -3.60 -0.55 10.06
N ILE A 69 -3.30 0.67 10.49
CA ILE A 69 -3.08 0.99 11.90
C ILE A 69 -4.35 0.79 12.72
N ALA A 70 -5.53 1.14 12.18
CA ALA A 70 -6.81 0.88 12.85
C ALA A 70 -7.04 -0.61 13.10
N VAL A 71 -6.68 -1.48 12.14
CA VAL A 71 -6.83 -2.94 12.25
C VAL A 71 -5.75 -3.58 13.15
N ALA A 72 -4.54 -3.02 13.12
CA ALA A 72 -3.42 -3.45 13.97
C ALA A 72 -3.55 -2.96 15.42
N GLY A 73 -4.30 -1.88 15.64
CA GLY A 73 -4.49 -1.21 16.93
C GLY A 73 -3.42 -0.16 17.26
N SER A 74 -2.19 -0.33 16.75
CA SER A 74 -1.07 0.59 16.95
C SER A 74 -0.01 0.36 15.88
N GLY A 75 0.77 1.40 15.55
CA GLY A 75 1.98 1.25 14.74
C GLY A 75 3.09 0.45 15.44
N GLU A 76 3.12 0.44 16.77
CA GLU A 76 4.07 -0.34 17.56
C GLU A 76 3.81 -1.85 17.47
N ALA A 77 2.58 -2.25 17.10
CA ALA A 77 2.23 -3.65 16.91
C ALA A 77 2.71 -4.22 15.55
N ILE A 78 3.22 -3.36 14.65
CA ILE A 78 3.70 -3.76 13.33
C ILE A 78 5.17 -4.14 13.40
N GLU A 79 5.47 -5.43 13.27
CA GLU A 79 6.84 -5.96 13.33
C GLU A 79 7.49 -6.04 11.93
N GLY A 80 6.68 -6.14 10.87
CA GLY A 80 7.13 -6.20 9.48
C GLY A 80 6.11 -5.60 8.53
N TYR A 81 6.58 -5.04 7.41
CA TYR A 81 5.72 -4.29 6.51
C TYR A 81 6.25 -4.31 5.06
N GLY A 82 5.36 -4.06 4.11
CA GLY A 82 5.68 -4.02 2.68
C GLY A 82 4.62 -3.24 1.89
N LYS A 83 4.85 -3.09 0.60
CA LYS A 83 3.92 -2.46 -0.34
C LYS A 83 3.84 -3.28 -1.62
N ALA A 84 2.70 -3.17 -2.30
CA ALA A 84 2.51 -3.77 -3.62
C ALA A 84 1.55 -2.90 -4.42
N ALA A 85 1.67 -2.96 -5.74
CA ALA A 85 0.74 -2.36 -6.67
C ALA A 85 0.57 -3.28 -7.87
N VAL A 86 -0.65 -3.30 -8.41
CA VAL A 86 -1.00 -4.07 -9.59
C VAL A 86 -1.61 -3.10 -10.59
N CYS A 87 -1.07 -3.11 -11.82
CA CYS A 87 -1.64 -2.35 -12.92
C CYS A 87 -2.68 -3.20 -13.66
N GLY A 88 -3.76 -2.56 -14.13
CA GLY A 88 -4.67 -3.21 -15.07
C GLY A 88 -3.99 -3.42 -16.42
N THR A 89 -4.52 -4.33 -17.25
CA THR A 89 -3.94 -4.71 -18.55
C THR A 89 -3.88 -3.58 -19.58
N ALA A 90 -4.62 -2.49 -19.36
CA ALA A 90 -4.61 -1.29 -20.21
C ALA A 90 -3.62 -0.21 -19.73
N GLY A 91 -2.71 -0.54 -18.81
CA GLY A 91 -1.64 0.33 -18.36
C GLY A 91 -0.29 -0.38 -18.37
N GLU A 92 0.73 0.33 -17.90
CA GLU A 92 2.11 -0.12 -17.90
C GLU A 92 2.59 -0.38 -16.46
N ILE A 93 3.68 -1.14 -16.30
CA ILE A 93 4.23 -1.46 -14.97
C ILE A 93 4.67 -0.19 -14.22
N GLU A 94 5.11 0.81 -14.98
CA GLU A 94 5.49 2.15 -14.53
C GLU A 94 4.32 2.84 -13.81
N HIS A 95 3.07 2.65 -14.24
CA HIS A 95 1.90 3.24 -13.58
C HIS A 95 1.70 2.70 -12.16
N ALA A 96 1.90 1.39 -11.97
CA ALA A 96 1.84 0.78 -10.64
C ALA A 96 3.04 1.24 -9.80
N SER A 97 4.24 1.19 -10.39
CA SER A 97 5.47 1.58 -9.72
C SER A 97 5.43 3.03 -9.24
N ALA A 98 4.97 3.95 -10.09
CA ALA A 98 4.84 5.38 -9.84
C ALA A 98 4.11 5.72 -8.53
N LEU A 99 3.05 4.96 -8.19
CA LEU A 99 2.23 5.25 -7.02
C LEU A 99 2.81 4.74 -5.71
N ILE A 100 3.72 3.75 -5.73
CA ILE A 100 4.24 3.10 -4.52
C ILE A 100 5.75 3.27 -4.33
N HIS A 101 6.51 3.56 -5.40
CA HIS A 101 7.95 3.86 -5.37
C HIS A 101 8.22 5.35 -5.23
N THR A 102 7.52 6.00 -4.30
CA THR A 102 7.68 7.42 -4.00
C THR A 102 7.61 7.69 -2.50
N LEU A 103 8.40 8.66 -2.04
CA LEU A 103 8.37 9.12 -0.65
C LEU A 103 7.01 9.73 -0.29
N HIS A 104 6.28 10.23 -1.28
CA HIS A 104 4.93 10.74 -1.11
C HIS A 104 3.93 9.66 -0.65
N PHE A 105 4.19 8.39 -0.96
CA PHE A 105 3.39 7.26 -0.47
C PHE A 105 4.01 6.67 0.79
N GLY A 106 5.27 6.21 0.68
CA GLY A 106 5.87 5.35 1.68
C GLY A 106 6.17 6.01 3.03
N ASN A 107 6.37 7.33 3.07
CA ASN A 107 6.67 8.02 4.32
C ASN A 107 5.50 8.04 5.30
N HIS A 108 4.25 7.96 4.81
CA HIS A 108 3.09 7.86 5.70
C HIS A 108 3.19 6.62 6.57
N TYR A 109 3.39 5.45 5.94
CA TYR A 109 3.46 4.20 6.68
C TYR A 109 4.71 4.11 7.54
N ARG A 110 5.87 4.49 6.99
CA ARG A 110 7.15 4.47 7.74
C ARG A 110 7.09 5.33 9.00
N ARG A 111 6.49 6.52 8.94
CA ARG A 111 6.34 7.39 10.12
C ARG A 111 5.36 6.79 11.12
N ALA A 112 4.25 6.23 10.66
CA ALA A 112 3.23 5.64 11.54
C ALA A 112 3.74 4.47 12.37
N VAL A 113 4.72 3.71 11.86
CA VAL A 113 5.32 2.57 12.57
C VAL A 113 6.71 2.86 13.15
N GLY A 114 7.16 4.12 13.15
CA GLY A 114 8.49 4.49 13.66
C GLY A 114 9.67 3.82 12.91
N ALA A 115 9.49 3.48 11.64
CA ALA A 115 10.45 2.72 10.87
C ALA A 115 11.75 3.50 10.59
N LYS A 116 12.88 2.82 10.80
CA LYS A 116 14.21 3.24 10.34
C LYS A 116 14.63 2.57 9.03
N THR A 117 13.97 1.48 8.67
CA THR A 117 14.20 0.71 7.44
C THR A 117 13.50 1.34 6.22
N TYR A 118 13.87 0.88 5.02
CA TYR A 118 13.18 1.25 3.78
C TYR A 118 11.88 0.46 3.65
N LEU A 119 10.85 1.10 3.07
CA LEU A 119 9.67 0.42 2.56
C LEU A 119 9.97 -0.01 1.12
N ALA A 120 10.55 -1.22 1.01
CA ALA A 120 10.86 -1.88 -0.26
C ALA A 120 9.57 -2.22 -1.02
#